data_AF-A0A1V2U9F8-F1
#
_entry.id   AF-A0A1V2U9F8-F1
#
_cell.length_a   1.000
_cell.length_b   1.000
_cell.length_c   1.000
_cell.angle_alpha   90.00
_cell.angle_beta   90.00
_cell.angle_gamma   90.00
#
_symmetry.space_group_name_H-M   'P 1'
#
loop_
_entity.id
_entity.type
_entity.pdbx_description
1 polymer ?
#
loop_
_entity_poly.entity_id
_entity_poly.type
_entity_poly.pdbx_seq_one_letter_code
_entity_poly.pdbx_strand_id
1 'polypeptide(L)'
;MYKLLSIEESVATRNLELESLDTATIDVCFDDSAVTSFKNFDFMKINEEYNCKIYLFGELDDSGEKFQYIRDVTVGRKVLSEVLNKKGDLYYVNKISASESLSKQKMLSYKYTRKDLVQVNNIVHTDFE
;
A
#
# COMPACT_ATOMS: atom_id res chain seq x y z
N MET A 1 1.24 -3.85 -11.43
CA MET A 1 0.64 -5.13 -10.94
C MET A 1 1.67 -5.85 -10.08
N TYR A 2 1.27 -6.84 -9.27
CA TYR A 2 2.20 -7.54 -8.37
C TYR A 2 2.10 -9.05 -8.49
N LYS A 3 3.23 -9.75 -8.45
CA LYS A 3 3.31 -11.19 -8.30
C LYS A 3 3.54 -11.57 -6.84
N LEU A 4 2.77 -12.51 -6.31
CA LEU A 4 3.00 -13.02 -4.95
C LEU A 4 4.14 -14.05 -4.95
N LEU A 5 5.22 -13.77 -4.23
CA LEU A 5 6.41 -14.62 -4.15
C LEU A 5 6.36 -15.61 -2.99
N SER A 6 5.96 -15.13 -1.81
CA SER A 6 5.94 -15.95 -0.60
C SER A 6 4.89 -15.45 0.40
N ILE A 7 4.51 -16.32 1.32
CA ILE A 7 3.60 -16.04 2.42
C ILE A 7 4.29 -16.50 3.71
N GLU A 8 4.46 -15.59 4.66
CA GLU A 8 4.89 -15.89 6.02
C GLU A 8 3.69 -15.78 6.96
N GLU A 9 3.16 -16.93 7.34
CA GLU A 9 2.00 -17.03 8.23
C GLU A 9 2.39 -16.83 9.70
N SER A 10 1.59 -16.05 10.43
CA SER A 10 1.57 -16.01 11.90
C SER A 10 0.20 -16.51 12.40
N VAL A 11 -0.03 -16.50 13.72
CA VAL A 11 -1.24 -17.09 14.32
C VAL A 11 -2.55 -16.48 13.77
N ALA A 12 -2.57 -15.18 13.48
CA ALA A 12 -3.76 -14.48 13.00
C ALA A 12 -3.49 -13.52 11.82
N THR A 13 -2.22 -13.28 11.51
CA THR A 13 -1.79 -12.28 10.52
C THR A 13 -0.74 -12.93 9.63
N ARG A 14 -0.42 -12.32 8.50
CA ARG A 14 0.64 -12.81 7.64
C ARG A 14 1.37 -11.67 6.94
N ASN A 15 2.59 -11.96 6.51
CA ASN A 15 3.35 -11.10 5.61
C ASN A 15 3.39 -11.72 4.22
N LEU A 16 3.18 -10.88 3.20
CA LEU A 16 3.17 -11.26 1.80
C LEU A 16 4.33 -10.56 1.09
N GLU A 17 5.22 -11.33 0.48
CA GLU A 17 6.24 -10.76 -0.40
C GLU A 17 5.65 -10.58 -1.80
N LEU A 18 5.46 -9.32 -2.19
CA LEU A 18 4.88 -8.92 -3.48
C LEU A 18 5.96 -8.29 -4.36
N GLU A 19 6.19 -8.84 -5.54
CA GLU A 19 7.07 -8.26 -6.55
C GLU A 19 6.27 -7.40 -7.51
N SER A 20 6.61 -6.11 -7.61
CA SER A 20 6.10 -5.21 -8.64
C SER A 20 6.57 -5.68 -10.02
N LEU A 21 5.63 -5.93 -10.93
CA LEU A 21 5.94 -6.32 -12.30
C LEU A 21 6.57 -5.18 -13.11
N ASP A 22 6.38 -3.93 -12.68
CA ASP A 22 6.82 -2.73 -13.40
C ASP A 22 8.26 -2.33 -13.03
N THR A 23 8.69 -2.64 -11.80
CA THR A 23 9.95 -2.14 -11.21
C THR A 23 10.83 -3.23 -10.60
N ALA A 24 10.33 -4.47 -10.50
CA ALA A 24 10.93 -5.58 -9.76
C ALA A 24 11.19 -5.26 -8.26
N THR A 25 10.55 -4.23 -7.71
CA THR A 25 10.58 -3.96 -6.27
C THR A 25 9.84 -5.06 -5.53
N ILE A 26 10.47 -5.61 -4.48
CA ILE A 26 9.84 -6.55 -3.56
C ILE A 26 9.34 -5.78 -2.33
N ASP A 27 8.03 -5.83 -2.10
CA ASP A 27 7.36 -5.25 -0.96
C ASP A 27 6.90 -6.36 0.00
N VAL A 28 7.34 -6.29 1.26
CA VAL A 28 6.79 -7.11 2.35
C VAL A 28 5.55 -6.40 2.89
N CYS A 29 4.37 -6.96 2.64
CA CYS A 29 3.10 -6.35 3.00
C CYS A 29 2.41 -7.15 4.11
N PHE A 30 2.00 -6.45 5.16
CA PHE A 30 1.20 -6.98 6.25
C PHE A 30 -0.26 -7.17 5.81
N ASP A 31 -0.84 -8.30 6.21
CA ASP A 31 -2.21 -8.70 5.96
C ASP A 31 -2.83 -9.31 7.23
N ASP A 32 -3.86 -8.66 7.75
CA ASP A 32 -4.73 -9.11 8.83
C ASP A 32 -6.21 -9.19 8.39
N SER A 33 -6.46 -9.23 7.08
CA SER A 33 -7.82 -9.22 6.51
C SER A 33 -8.66 -10.41 6.97
N ALA A 34 -8.04 -11.56 7.22
CA ALA A 34 -8.72 -12.76 7.72
C ALA A 34 -9.22 -12.62 9.16
N VAL A 35 -8.66 -11.70 9.95
CA VAL A 35 -9.11 -11.41 11.32
C VAL A 35 -10.40 -10.59 11.31
N THR A 36 -10.58 -9.75 10.29
CA THR A 36 -11.64 -8.75 10.25
C THR A 36 -12.83 -9.15 9.38
N SER A 37 -12.65 -10.09 8.43
CA SER A 37 -13.70 -10.47 7.49
C SER A 37 -13.51 -11.86 6.86
N PHE A 38 -14.62 -12.49 6.46
CA PHE A 38 -14.62 -13.68 5.59
C PHE A 38 -14.37 -13.34 4.11
N LYS A 39 -14.53 -12.07 3.74
CA LYS A 39 -14.18 -11.55 2.41
C LYS A 39 -12.82 -10.86 2.54
N ASN A 40 -11.77 -11.67 2.46
CA ASN A 40 -10.39 -11.31 2.81
C ASN A 40 -9.43 -11.64 1.65
N PHE A 41 -8.12 -11.64 1.90
CA PHE A 41 -7.09 -11.90 0.89
C PHE A 41 -6.57 -13.35 0.87
N ASP A 42 -7.21 -14.30 1.56
CA ASP A 42 -6.78 -15.71 1.62
C ASP A 42 -6.85 -16.42 0.27
N PHE A 43 -7.56 -15.86 -0.70
CA PHE A 43 -7.62 -16.38 -2.07
C PHE A 43 -6.31 -16.21 -2.85
N MET A 44 -5.37 -15.39 -2.36
CA MET A 44 -4.09 -15.16 -3.02
C MET A 44 -3.22 -16.41 -3.02
N LYS A 45 -2.55 -16.69 -4.13
CA LYS A 45 -1.70 -17.86 -4.33
C LYS A 45 -0.32 -17.44 -4.80
N ILE A 46 0.70 -18.13 -4.32
CA ILE A 46 2.09 -17.92 -4.74
C ILE A 46 2.20 -18.12 -6.26
N ASN A 47 3.00 -17.27 -6.90
CA ASN A 47 3.23 -17.13 -8.34
C ASN A 47 2.07 -16.56 -9.18
N GLU A 48 0.94 -16.24 -8.59
CA GLU A 48 -0.15 -15.53 -9.28
C GLU A 48 0.03 -14.01 -9.20
N GLU A 49 -0.67 -13.31 -10.09
CA GLU A 49 -0.60 -11.86 -10.24
C GLU A 49 -1.88 -11.16 -9.77
N TYR A 50 -1.71 -10.00 -9.13
CA TYR A 50 -2.78 -9.26 -8.49
C TYR A 50 -2.64 -7.75 -8.72
N ASN A 51 -3.79 -7.07 -8.80
CA ASN A 51 -3.83 -5.62 -8.67
C ASN A 51 -3.89 -5.26 -7.18
N CYS A 52 -2.74 -4.92 -6.61
CA CYS A 52 -2.61 -4.58 -5.19
C CYS A 52 -2.56 -3.07 -4.99
N LYS A 53 -3.18 -2.60 -3.92
CA LYS A 53 -2.91 -1.28 -3.34
C LYS A 53 -2.19 -1.45 -2.01
N ILE A 54 -0.98 -0.90 -1.94
CA ILE A 54 -0.10 -1.00 -0.77
C ILE A 54 -0.11 0.35 -0.06
N TYR A 55 -0.61 0.35 1.17
CA TYR A 55 -0.65 1.52 2.04
C TYR A 55 0.61 1.60 2.90
N LEU A 56 1.21 2.78 3.03
CA LEU A 56 2.34 3.01 3.94
C LEU A 56 1.78 3.46 5.29
N PHE A 57 1.89 2.59 6.30
CA PHE A 57 1.47 2.94 7.66
C PHE A 57 2.52 3.84 8.31
N GLY A 58 2.21 5.15 8.37
CA GLY A 58 3.14 6.17 8.82
C GLY A 58 2.58 7.59 8.80
N GLU A 59 3.48 8.55 8.69
CA GLU A 59 3.17 9.98 8.70
C GLU A 59 4.21 10.83 7.93
N LEU A 60 3.87 12.10 7.71
CA LEU A 60 4.80 13.09 7.17
C LEU A 60 5.91 13.36 8.19
N ASP A 61 7.16 13.12 7.79
CA ASP A 61 8.34 13.30 8.63
C ASP A 61 9.51 13.60 7.70
N ASP A 62 10.22 14.72 7.93
CA ASP A 62 11.33 15.18 7.09
C ASP A 62 12.49 14.18 6.98
N SER A 63 12.65 13.29 7.97
CA SER A 63 13.63 12.19 7.98
C SER A 63 13.21 10.98 7.14
N GLY A 64 11.98 10.98 6.63
CA GLY A 64 11.40 9.90 5.83
C GLY A 64 11.91 9.82 4.40
N GLU A 65 11.45 8.79 3.70
CA GLU A 65 11.70 8.62 2.27
C GLU A 65 10.94 9.68 1.46
N LYS A 66 11.53 10.11 0.34
CA LYS A 66 10.94 11.12 -0.54
C LYS A 66 9.96 10.48 -1.53
N PHE A 67 8.73 10.98 -1.54
CA PHE A 67 7.69 10.58 -2.48
C PHE A 67 7.10 11.77 -3.22
N GLN A 68 6.74 11.55 -4.48
CA GLN A 68 6.00 12.49 -5.30
C GLN A 68 4.50 12.27 -5.12
N TYR A 69 3.78 13.30 -4.69
CA TYR A 69 2.32 13.31 -4.69
C TYR A 69 1.76 13.32 -6.11
N ILE A 70 0.80 12.43 -6.36
CA ILE A 70 0.13 12.29 -7.65
C ILE A 70 -1.27 12.92 -7.61
N ARG A 71 -2.15 12.36 -6.78
CA ARG A 71 -3.55 12.77 -6.63
C ARG A 71 -4.18 12.13 -5.40
N ASP A 72 -5.37 12.59 -5.03
CA ASP A 72 -6.22 11.91 -4.07
C ASP A 72 -7.09 10.87 -4.78
N VAL A 73 -7.33 9.74 -4.11
CA VAL A 73 -8.13 8.63 -4.62
C VAL A 73 -8.92 7.98 -3.49
N THR A 74 -10.07 7.42 -3.83
CA THR A 74 -10.87 6.64 -2.88
C THR A 74 -10.48 5.16 -2.97
N VAL A 75 -10.18 4.56 -1.81
CA VAL A 75 -10.00 3.11 -1.62
C VAL A 75 -11.07 2.67 -0.63
N GLY A 76 -12.03 1.85 -1.11
CA GLY A 76 -13.27 1.58 -0.38
C GLY A 76 -14.06 2.87 -0.10
N ARG A 77 -14.15 3.28 1.17
CA ARG A 77 -14.74 4.55 1.63
C ARG A 77 -13.72 5.57 2.12
N LYS A 78 -12.44 5.20 2.23
CA LYS A 78 -11.38 6.10 2.66
C LYS A 78 -10.79 6.87 1.48
N VAL A 79 -10.59 8.17 1.67
CA VAL A 79 -9.82 9.01 0.74
C VAL A 79 -8.36 8.99 1.17
N LEU A 80 -7.49 8.56 0.26
CA LEU A 80 -6.05 8.45 0.43
C LEU A 80 -5.35 9.31 -0.63
N SER A 81 -4.05 9.52 -0.46
CA SER A 81 -3.20 10.14 -1.49
C SER A 81 -2.31 9.08 -2.15
N GLU A 82 -2.30 9.08 -3.48
CA GLU A 82 -1.37 8.30 -4.30
C GLU A 82 -0.01 9.01 -4.35
N VAL A 83 1.04 8.25 -4.09
CA VAL A 83 2.42 8.76 -4.06
C VAL A 83 3.36 7.82 -4.80
N LEU A 84 4.35 8.37 -5.52
CA LEU A 84 5.39 7.61 -6.22
C LEU A 84 6.74 7.74 -5.51
N ASN A 85 7.44 6.63 -5.33
CA ASN A 85 8.86 6.68 -4.94
C ASN A 85 9.76 6.99 -6.16
N LYS A 86 11.07 7.09 -5.93
CA LYS A 86 12.05 7.36 -7.01
C LYS A 86 12.15 6.27 -8.08
N LYS A 87 11.73 5.04 -7.78
CA LYS A 87 11.72 3.91 -8.73
C LYS A 87 10.47 3.89 -9.60
N GLY A 88 9.45 4.67 -9.24
CA GLY A 88 8.14 4.63 -9.89
C GLY A 88 7.16 3.66 -9.25
N ASP A 89 7.46 3.12 -8.05
CA ASP A 89 6.49 2.33 -7.29
C ASP A 89 5.39 3.23 -6.74
N LEU A 90 4.14 2.82 -6.94
CA LEU A 90 2.95 3.52 -6.49
C LEU A 90 2.49 3.01 -5.12
N TYR A 91 2.37 3.92 -4.17
CA TYR A 91 1.88 3.64 -2.83
C TYR A 91 0.75 4.59 -2.43
N TYR A 92 0.09 4.26 -1.33
CA TYR A 92 -1.02 5.02 -0.78
C TYR A 92 -0.68 5.47 0.65
N VAL A 93 -0.98 6.72 0.97
CA VAL A 93 -0.80 7.29 2.31
C VAL A 93 -2.09 7.98 2.77
N ASN A 94 -2.16 8.33 4.05
CA ASN A 94 -3.23 9.20 4.55
C ASN A 94 -3.33 10.47 3.68
N LYS A 95 -4.56 10.94 3.46
CA LYS A 95 -4.81 12.12 2.64
C LYS A 95 -3.94 13.29 3.11
N ILE A 96 -3.12 13.79 2.19
CA ILE A 96 -2.26 14.95 2.43
C ILE A 96 -3.10 16.21 2.25
N SER A 97 -2.90 17.22 3.10
CA SER A 97 -3.66 18.46 3.01
C SER A 97 -3.31 19.24 1.73
N ALA A 98 -4.23 20.10 1.29
CA ALA A 98 -4.00 20.97 0.14
C ALA A 98 -2.76 21.87 0.34
N SER A 99 -2.52 22.37 1.56
CA SER A 99 -1.33 23.17 1.90
C SER A 99 -0.02 22.42 1.73
N GLU A 100 0.00 21.12 2.06
CA GLU A 100 1.19 20.26 1.95
C GLU A 100 1.47 19.82 0.51
N SER A 101 0.41 19.65 -0.31
CA SER A 101 0.52 19.29 -1.74
C SER A 101 0.83 20.48 -2.67
N LEU A 102 0.67 21.72 -2.19
CA LEU A 102 0.90 22.96 -2.95
C LEU A 102 2.38 23.37 -3.08
N SER A 103 3.33 22.62 -2.48
CA SER A 103 4.75 22.86 -2.76
C SER A 103 5.01 22.67 -4.25
N LYS A 104 5.77 23.58 -4.88
CA LYS A 104 5.99 23.60 -6.36
C LYS A 104 6.52 22.29 -6.94
N GLN A 105 7.05 21.39 -6.10
CA GLN A 105 7.63 20.12 -6.52
C GLN A 105 6.72 18.91 -6.21
N LYS A 106 5.59 19.09 -5.49
CA LYS A 106 4.72 17.98 -5.02
C LYS A 106 5.50 16.86 -4.31
N MET A 107 6.64 17.18 -3.71
CA MET A 107 7.50 16.22 -3.03
C MET A 107 7.23 16.28 -1.53
N LEU A 108 7.05 15.12 -0.92
CA LEU A 108 6.89 14.97 0.52
C LEU A 108 7.96 14.02 1.07
N SER A 109 8.36 14.20 2.33
CA SER A 109 9.05 13.15 3.08
C SER A 109 8.02 12.37 3.89
N TYR A 110 8.05 11.05 3.79
CA TYR A 110 7.14 10.16 4.51
C TYR A 110 7.92 9.07 5.22
N LYS A 111 7.65 8.90 6.51
CA LYS A 111 8.24 7.83 7.30
C LYS A 111 7.15 6.83 7.65
N TYR A 112 7.41 5.58 7.33
CA TYR A 112 6.50 4.48 7.57
C TYR A 112 7.22 3.36 8.31
N THR A 113 6.46 2.61 9.10
CA THR A 113 6.98 1.46 9.86
C THR A 113 6.53 0.13 9.27
N ARG A 114 5.49 0.15 8.45
CA ARG A 114 4.89 -1.03 7.84
C ARG A 114 4.23 -0.69 6.50
N LYS A 115 4.14 -1.67 5.62
CA LYS A 115 3.35 -1.63 4.39
C LYS A 115 2.16 -2.56 4.59
N ASP A 116 0.96 -2.05 4.38
CA ASP A 116 -0.27 -2.79 4.62
C ASP A 116 -0.94 -3.05 3.27
N LEU A 117 -1.39 -4.28 3.04
CA LEU A 117 -2.17 -4.60 1.85
C LEU A 117 -3.62 -4.16 2.09
N VAL A 118 -4.12 -3.17 1.33
CA VAL A 118 -5.43 -2.56 1.62
C VAL A 118 -6.48 -2.83 0.55
N GLN A 119 -6.06 -3.29 -0.63
CA GLN A 119 -6.97 -3.77 -1.67
C GLN A 119 -6.23 -4.78 -2.56
N VAL A 120 -6.92 -5.86 -2.91
CA VAL A 120 -6.46 -6.88 -3.87
C VAL A 120 -7.56 -7.11 -4.89
N ASN A 121 -7.29 -6.80 -6.15
CA ASN A 121 -8.28 -6.78 -7.22
C ASN A 121 -9.49 -5.91 -6.80
N ASN A 122 -10.66 -6.52 -6.64
CA ASN A 122 -11.91 -5.86 -6.25
C ASN A 122 -12.27 -6.04 -4.76
N ILE A 123 -11.39 -6.68 -3.98
CA ILE A 123 -11.59 -6.91 -2.54
C ILE A 123 -10.84 -5.83 -1.78
N VAL A 124 -11.54 -5.09 -0.93
CA VAL A 124 -10.99 -4.01 -0.09
C VAL A 124 -10.89 -4.52 1.34
N HIS A 125 -9.81 -4.18 2.03
CA HIS A 125 -9.64 -4.50 3.44
C HIS A 125 -10.75 -3.82 4.27
N THR A 126 -11.33 -4.52 5.26
CA THR A 126 -12.51 -4.03 6.00
C THR A 126 -12.28 -2.69 6.70
N ASP A 127 -11.06 -2.41 7.17
CA ASP A 127 -10.70 -1.11 7.73
C ASP A 127 -10.83 0.07 6.74
N PHE A 128 -10.96 -0.22 5.44
CA PHE A 128 -11.12 0.75 4.36
C PHE A 128 -12.52 0.67 3.71
N GLU A 129 -13.38 -0.28 4.09
CA GLU A 129 -14.75 -0.45 3.55
C GLU A 129 -15.80 0.55 4.07
#